data_AF-A0A2G8YDK6-F1
#
_entry.id   AF-A0A2G8YDK6-F1
#
_cell.length_a   1.000
_cell.length_b   1.000
_cell.length_c   1.000
_cell.angle_alpha   90.00
_cell.angle_beta   90.00
_cell.angle_gamma   90.00
#
_symmetry.space_group_name_H-M   'P 1'
#
loop_
_entity.id
_entity.type
_entity.pdbx_description
1 polymer ?
#
loop_
_entity_poly.entity_id
_entity_poly.type
_entity_poly.pdbx_seq_one_letter_code
_entity_poly.pdbx_strand_id
1 'polypeptide(L)'
;MAQSTASAILKDDADGLGVNEGKMTEDFSQAASQLVDKISQLKQTTFVGPTNPIFDELFALEKKCRQANDGASGSRLCCFYLQNLEDLRKAGEEKDGVPVISVGFLCDQLVVLCKKRGQLKRVISDIVKLAVTWLTEMKKEDKVEVIETLKRITEGKVRCAETHTYLG
;
A
#
# COMPACT_ATOMS: atom_id res chain seq x y z
N MET A 1 -24.36 -56.58 2.81
CA MET A 1 -24.37 -55.21 2.27
C MET A 1 -22.92 -54.72 2.34
N ALA A 2 -22.06 -55.03 1.36
CA ALA A 2 -21.72 -54.14 0.22
C ALA A 2 -21.09 -52.82 0.74
N GLN A 3 -19.84 -52.41 0.47
CA GLN A 3 -18.85 -52.73 -0.55
C GLN A 3 -17.43 -52.36 -0.07
N SER A 4 -16.47 -53.07 -0.65
CA SER A 4 -15.02 -52.80 -0.72
C SER A 4 -14.68 -51.44 -1.32
N THR A 5 -13.60 -50.79 -0.86
CA THR A 5 -12.42 -50.51 -1.71
C THR A 5 -11.30 -49.87 -0.88
N ALA A 6 -10.25 -50.67 -0.67
CA ALA A 6 -8.92 -50.16 -0.40
C ALA A 6 -8.35 -49.50 -1.67
N SER A 7 -7.40 -48.58 -1.43
CA SER A 7 -6.34 -48.15 -2.33
C SER A 7 -6.65 -47.03 -3.32
N ALA A 8 -6.27 -45.81 -2.95
CA ALA A 8 -5.57 -44.92 -3.88
C ALA A 8 -4.78 -43.83 -3.12
N ILE A 9 -3.46 -44.02 -3.12
CA ILE A 9 -2.45 -42.97 -3.37
C ILE A 9 -2.02 -42.11 -2.17
N LEU A 10 -0.96 -42.62 -1.54
CA LEU A 10 0.20 -41.84 -1.10
C LEU A 10 0.58 -40.77 -2.15
N LYS A 11 0.55 -39.51 -1.76
CA LYS A 11 1.54 -38.49 -2.16
C LYS A 11 1.93 -37.77 -0.88
N ASP A 12 3.10 -38.07 -0.33
CA ASP A 12 4.38 -37.40 -0.63
C ASP A 12 4.29 -35.89 -0.38
N ASP A 13 4.89 -35.51 0.74
CA ASP A 13 5.71 -34.31 0.96
C ASP A 13 5.52 -33.14 -0.01
N ALA A 14 4.77 -32.12 0.43
CA ALA A 14 5.01 -30.71 0.10
C ALA A 14 4.03 -29.82 0.87
N ASP A 15 4.42 -29.39 2.06
CA ASP A 15 4.57 -27.96 2.40
C ASP A 15 4.63 -27.79 3.91
N GLY A 16 5.85 -27.92 4.42
CA GLY A 16 6.22 -27.23 5.64
C GLY A 16 6.14 -25.72 5.40
N LEU A 17 4.98 -25.13 5.71
CA LEU A 17 4.89 -23.72 6.06
C LEU A 17 4.43 -23.60 7.50
N GLY A 18 5.28 -24.12 8.40
CA GLY A 18 5.40 -23.56 9.73
C GLY A 18 5.87 -22.11 9.60
N VAL A 19 4.94 -21.16 9.62
CA VAL A 19 5.24 -19.74 9.84
C VAL A 19 4.43 -19.23 11.04
N ASN A 20 4.99 -19.54 12.21
CA ASN A 20 5.19 -18.62 13.31
C ASN A 20 3.93 -17.97 13.93
N GLU A 21 3.31 -18.68 14.87
CA GLU A 21 2.55 -18.06 15.96
C GLU A 21 3.49 -17.14 16.78
N GLY A 22 3.34 -15.81 16.67
CA GLY A 22 4.33 -14.92 17.27
C GLY A 22 3.99 -13.43 17.38
N LYS A 23 2.71 -13.06 17.41
CA LYS A 23 2.13 -11.85 18.04
C LYS A 23 0.67 -11.80 17.58
N MET A 24 -0.26 -11.62 18.51
CA MET A 24 -1.66 -11.33 18.21
C MET A 24 -1.74 -9.92 17.60
N THR A 25 -1.28 -9.76 16.37
CA THR A 25 -1.51 -8.57 15.56
C THR A 25 -2.93 -8.68 15.07
N GLU A 26 -3.79 -7.77 15.52
CA GLU A 26 -5.14 -7.65 14.99
C GLU A 26 -5.06 -7.53 13.46
N ASP A 27 -5.64 -8.51 12.78
CA ASP A 27 -5.62 -8.57 11.33
C ASP A 27 -6.75 -7.67 10.79
N PHE A 28 -6.38 -6.58 10.13
CA PHE A 28 -7.34 -5.64 9.55
C PHE A 28 -7.59 -5.92 8.06
N SER A 29 -7.14 -7.06 7.52
CA SER A 29 -7.23 -7.38 6.09
C SER A 29 -8.67 -7.41 5.58
N GLN A 30 -9.61 -7.91 6.37
CA GLN A 30 -11.04 -7.92 6.03
C GLN A 30 -11.62 -6.51 5.99
N ALA A 31 -11.37 -5.71 7.02
CA ALA A 31 -11.84 -4.32 7.08
C ALA A 31 -11.24 -3.47 5.95
N ALA A 32 -9.94 -3.69 5.65
CA ALA A 32 -9.26 -3.02 4.55
C ALA A 32 -9.86 -3.41 3.19
N SER A 33 -10.13 -4.69 2.97
CA SER A 33 -10.75 -5.17 1.72
C SER A 33 -12.16 -4.59 1.55
N GLN A 34 -12.98 -4.60 2.61
CA GLN A 34 -14.32 -4.01 2.58
C GLN A 34 -14.30 -2.51 2.26
N LEU A 35 -13.36 -1.74 2.81
CA LEU A 35 -13.23 -0.31 2.49
C LEU A 35 -12.75 -0.08 1.06
N VAL A 36 -11.80 -0.89 0.58
CA VAL A 36 -11.33 -0.84 -0.80
C VAL A 36 -12.48 -1.14 -1.77
N ASP A 37 -13.32 -2.14 -1.47
CA ASP A 37 -14.49 -2.48 -2.28
C ASP A 37 -15.52 -1.35 -2.27
N LYS A 38 -15.80 -0.75 -1.11
CA LYS A 38 -16.68 0.43 -0.99
C LYS A 38 -16.19 1.60 -1.83
N ILE A 39 -14.90 1.94 -1.75
CA ILE A 39 -14.33 3.02 -2.56
C ILE A 39 -14.40 2.66 -4.04
N SER A 40 -14.14 1.42 -4.41
CA SER A 40 -14.23 0.95 -5.80
C SER A 40 -15.65 1.03 -6.35
N GLN A 41 -16.67 0.71 -5.54
CA GLN A 41 -18.07 0.89 -5.90
C GLN A 41 -18.45 2.36 -6.03
N LEU A 42 -17.98 3.21 -5.10
CA LEU A 42 -18.22 4.66 -5.16
C LEU A 42 -17.56 5.29 -6.38
N LYS A 43 -16.37 4.84 -6.80
CA LYS A 43 -15.75 5.27 -8.05
C LYS A 43 -16.61 4.99 -9.29
N GLN A 44 -17.40 3.91 -9.28
CA GLN A 44 -18.28 3.56 -10.40
C GLN A 44 -19.53 4.44 -10.44
N THR A 45 -20.01 4.90 -9.29
CA THR A 45 -21.26 5.65 -9.17
C THR A 45 -21.06 7.17 -9.08
N THR A 46 -19.91 7.64 -8.63
CA THR A 46 -19.62 9.05 -8.37
C THR A 46 -18.13 9.36 -8.52
N PHE A 47 -17.80 10.60 -8.89
CA PHE A 47 -16.42 11.06 -8.88
C PHE A 47 -15.87 11.10 -7.43
N VAL A 48 -14.86 10.28 -7.14
CA VAL A 48 -14.22 10.22 -5.82
C VAL A 48 -12.91 11.00 -5.85
N GLY A 49 -13.01 12.32 -5.67
CA GLY A 49 -11.85 13.22 -5.60
C GLY A 49 -11.06 13.12 -4.28
N PRO A 50 -9.85 13.71 -4.22
CA PRO A 50 -8.95 13.61 -3.07
C PRO A 50 -9.53 14.14 -1.74
N THR A 51 -10.54 15.01 -1.80
CA THR A 51 -11.23 15.61 -0.64
C THR A 51 -12.46 14.80 -0.18
N ASN A 52 -12.69 13.62 -0.73
CA ASN A 52 -13.84 12.81 -0.35
C ASN A 52 -13.68 12.30 1.10
N PRO A 53 -14.72 12.42 1.96
CA PRO A 53 -14.65 11.98 3.36
C PRO A 53 -14.34 10.49 3.52
N ILE A 54 -14.54 9.66 2.49
CA ILE A 54 -14.14 8.25 2.54
C ILE A 54 -12.64 8.06 2.72
N PHE A 55 -11.81 9.03 2.31
CA PHE A 55 -10.37 8.96 2.56
C PHE A 55 -10.01 9.22 4.01
N ASP A 56 -10.83 9.97 4.75
CA ASP A 56 -10.66 10.13 6.20
C ASP A 56 -10.89 8.80 6.92
N GLU A 57 -11.90 8.03 6.50
CA GLU A 57 -12.13 6.67 6.99
C GLU A 57 -10.95 5.74 6.64
N LEU A 58 -10.42 5.83 5.41
CA LEU A 58 -9.25 5.08 4.98
C LEU A 58 -8.03 5.39 5.85
N PHE A 59 -7.75 6.67 6.13
CA PHE A 59 -6.63 7.08 6.97
C PHE A 59 -6.84 6.73 8.45
N ALA A 60 -8.08 6.70 8.93
CA ALA A 60 -8.40 6.22 10.27
C ALA A 60 -8.10 4.72 10.40
N LEU A 61 -8.47 3.90 9.40
CA LEU A 61 -8.14 2.47 9.41
C LEU A 61 -6.64 2.24 9.25
N GLU A 62 -5.98 2.97 8.36
CA GLU A 62 -4.53 2.88 8.17
C GLU A 62 -3.78 3.23 9.47
N LYS A 63 -4.27 4.21 10.25
CA LYS A 63 -3.73 4.53 11.58
C LYS A 63 -3.86 3.33 12.53
N LYS A 64 -4.98 2.62 12.53
CA LYS A 64 -5.16 1.39 13.34
C LYS A 64 -4.20 0.29 12.89
N CYS A 65 -4.02 0.11 11.58
CA CYS A 65 -3.07 -0.86 11.03
C CYS A 65 -1.64 -0.57 11.51
N ARG A 66 -1.21 0.70 11.55
CA ARG A 66 0.11 1.07 12.12
C ARG A 66 0.22 0.74 13.60
N GLN A 67 -0.83 1.02 14.38
CA GLN A 67 -0.84 0.73 15.83
C GLN A 67 -0.78 -0.77 16.11
N ALA A 68 -1.46 -1.57 15.29
CA ALA A 68 -1.46 -3.03 15.37
C ALA A 68 -0.26 -3.70 14.69
N ASN A 69 0.68 -2.93 14.12
CA ASN A 69 1.81 -3.44 13.32
C ASN A 69 1.41 -4.30 12.09
N ASP A 70 0.19 -4.12 11.58
CA ASP A 70 -0.26 -4.77 10.35
C ASP A 70 0.25 -3.99 9.13
N GLY A 71 1.46 -4.35 8.70
CA GLY A 71 2.09 -3.77 7.51
C GLY A 71 1.50 -4.24 6.19
N ALA A 72 0.75 -5.34 6.17
CA ALA A 72 0.16 -5.87 4.93
C ALA A 72 -1.11 -5.10 4.56
N SER A 73 -2.03 -4.95 5.52
CA SER A 73 -3.26 -4.18 5.30
C SER A 73 -2.97 -2.69 5.16
N GLY A 74 -2.05 -2.17 5.98
CA GLY A 74 -1.61 -0.77 5.89
C GLY A 74 -0.98 -0.43 4.54
N SER A 75 -0.15 -1.33 3.98
CA SER A 75 0.46 -1.07 2.66
C SER A 75 -0.57 -1.09 1.56
N ARG A 76 -1.51 -2.05 1.60
CA ARG A 76 -2.61 -2.12 0.64
C ARG A 76 -3.47 -0.86 0.64
N LEU A 77 -3.82 -0.31 1.80
CA LEU A 77 -4.61 0.93 1.91
C LEU A 77 -3.85 2.14 1.35
N CYS A 78 -2.58 2.32 1.72
CA CYS A 78 -1.76 3.43 1.20
C CYS A 78 -1.55 3.33 -0.31
N CYS A 79 -1.22 2.14 -0.81
CA CYS A 79 -1.05 1.88 -2.24
C CYS A 79 -2.34 2.13 -3.02
N PHE A 80 -3.49 1.68 -2.49
CA PHE A 80 -4.79 1.91 -3.11
C PHE A 80 -5.15 3.40 -3.19
N TYR A 81 -4.90 4.15 -2.11
CA TYR A 81 -5.09 5.60 -2.11
C TYR A 81 -4.25 6.29 -3.18
N LEU A 82 -2.94 5.99 -3.25
CA LEU A 82 -2.06 6.60 -4.24
C LEU A 82 -2.41 6.17 -5.67
N GLN A 83 -2.78 4.91 -5.88
CA GLN A 83 -3.25 4.43 -7.18
C GLN A 83 -4.50 5.19 -7.61
N ASN A 84 -5.42 5.50 -6.69
CA ASN A 84 -6.58 6.32 -7.02
C ASN A 84 -6.18 7.74 -7.48
N LEU A 85 -5.21 8.37 -6.82
CA LEU A 85 -4.72 9.68 -7.26
C LEU A 85 -4.09 9.62 -8.66
N GLU A 86 -3.35 8.55 -8.94
CA GLU A 86 -2.76 8.31 -10.26
C GLU A 86 -3.84 8.02 -11.32
N ASP A 87 -4.87 7.24 -11.00
CA ASP A 87 -6.01 6.98 -11.88
C ASP A 87 -6.75 8.28 -12.22
N LEU A 88 -6.97 9.14 -11.22
CA LEU A 88 -7.57 10.47 -11.40
C LEU A 88 -6.70 11.38 -12.26
N ARG A 89 -5.37 11.32 -12.09
CA ARG A 89 -4.42 12.04 -12.95
C ARG A 89 -4.50 11.57 -14.39
N LYS A 90 -4.53 10.25 -14.64
CA LYS A 90 -4.64 9.66 -15.98
C LYS A 90 -5.99 9.92 -16.63
N ALA A 91 -7.06 9.92 -15.84
CA ALA A 91 -8.42 10.19 -16.31
C ALA A 91 -8.57 11.59 -16.92
N GLY A 92 -7.67 12.54 -16.59
CA GLY A 92 -7.33 13.67 -17.46
C GLY A 92 -8.45 14.63 -17.87
N GLU A 93 -9.64 14.50 -17.31
CA GLU A 93 -10.79 15.34 -17.65
C GLU A 93 -11.19 16.16 -16.43
N GLU A 94 -11.20 17.48 -16.63
CA GLU A 94 -11.90 18.45 -15.80
C GLU A 94 -13.40 18.06 -15.78
N LYS A 95 -13.76 17.13 -14.91
CA LYS A 95 -15.13 16.81 -14.57
C LYS A 95 -15.41 17.35 -13.19
N ASP A 96 -16.40 18.24 -13.11
CA ASP A 96 -16.90 18.84 -11.86
C ASP A 96 -15.91 19.76 -11.12
N GLY A 97 -15.11 20.56 -11.83
CA GLY A 97 -14.34 21.67 -11.22
C GLY A 97 -13.22 21.23 -10.26
N VAL A 98 -12.81 19.95 -10.32
CA VAL A 98 -11.70 19.43 -9.53
C VAL A 98 -10.40 19.66 -10.29
N PRO A 99 -9.42 20.39 -9.70
CA PRO A 99 -8.18 20.72 -10.39
C PRO A 99 -7.42 19.46 -10.78
N VAL A 100 -6.91 19.45 -12.01
CA VAL A 100 -6.03 18.41 -12.55
C VAL A 100 -4.97 18.06 -11.50
N ILE A 101 -4.96 16.80 -11.06
CA ILE A 101 -3.96 16.33 -10.09
C ILE A 101 -2.60 16.41 -10.77
N SER A 102 -1.79 17.39 -10.36
CA SER A 102 -0.44 17.56 -10.89
C SER A 102 0.51 16.52 -10.31
N VAL A 103 1.60 16.22 -11.03
CA VAL A 103 2.63 15.29 -10.55
C VAL A 103 3.24 15.73 -9.21
N GLY A 104 3.40 17.04 -9.01
CA GLY A 104 3.80 17.61 -7.72
C GLY A 104 2.87 17.25 -6.56
N PHE A 105 1.54 17.24 -6.76
CA PHE A 105 0.60 16.84 -5.72
C PHE A 105 0.78 15.36 -5.34
N LEU A 106 0.98 14.49 -6.33
CA LEU A 106 1.27 13.07 -6.09
C LEU A 106 2.58 12.90 -5.29
N CYS A 107 3.61 13.66 -5.65
CA CYS A 107 4.89 13.68 -4.93
C CYS A 107 4.72 14.14 -3.48
N ASP A 108 3.94 15.18 -3.24
CA ASP A 108 3.64 15.65 -1.88
C ASP A 108 2.91 14.58 -1.07
N GLN A 109 1.92 13.89 -1.64
CA GLN A 109 1.22 12.80 -0.97
C GLN A 109 2.16 11.62 -0.65
N LEU A 110 3.06 11.25 -1.58
CA LEU A 110 4.10 10.25 -1.32
C LEU A 110 4.97 10.63 -0.12
N VAL A 111 5.41 11.89 -0.07
CA VAL A 111 6.21 12.42 1.04
C VAL A 111 5.43 12.40 2.35
N VAL A 112 4.16 12.83 2.35
CA VAL A 112 3.30 12.85 3.54
C VAL A 112 3.12 11.44 4.10
N LEU A 113 2.74 10.46 3.27
CA LEU A 113 2.55 9.07 3.72
C LEU A 113 3.84 8.45 4.22
N CYS A 114 4.97 8.72 3.56
CA CYS A 114 6.25 8.15 3.94
C CYS A 114 6.86 8.84 5.17
N LYS A 115 6.56 10.12 5.44
CA LYS A 115 7.08 10.85 6.61
C LYS A 115 6.22 10.75 7.87
N LYS A 116 5.05 10.10 7.83
CA LYS A 116 4.24 9.86 9.04
C LYS A 116 5.07 9.11 10.10
N ARG A 117 5.07 9.65 11.33
CA ARG A 117 5.73 9.04 12.50
C ARG A 117 5.09 7.67 12.78
N GLY A 118 5.91 6.63 12.88
CA GLY A 118 5.44 5.25 13.09
C GLY A 118 5.07 4.49 11.82
N GLN A 119 5.42 4.99 10.63
CA GLN A 119 5.14 4.26 9.39
C GLN A 119 6.10 3.06 9.21
N LEU A 120 5.51 1.90 8.91
CA LEU A 120 6.23 0.63 8.80
C LEU A 120 7.11 0.56 7.55
N LYS A 121 8.30 -0.06 7.66
CA LYS A 121 9.27 -0.20 6.55
C LYS A 121 8.68 -0.94 5.35
N ARG A 122 7.85 -1.96 5.61
CA ARG A 122 7.13 -2.72 4.59
C ARG A 122 6.24 -1.82 3.73
N VAL A 123 5.45 -0.96 4.35
CA VAL A 123 4.52 -0.05 3.66
C VAL A 123 5.26 0.89 2.71
N ILE A 124 6.38 1.45 3.15
CA ILE A 124 7.19 2.36 2.33
C ILE A 124 7.80 1.61 1.14
N SER A 125 8.29 0.40 1.37
CA SER A 125 8.87 -0.42 0.31
C SER A 125 7.84 -0.72 -0.77
N ASP A 126 6.60 -1.03 -0.38
CA ASP A 126 5.52 -1.30 -1.32
C ASP A 126 5.04 -0.02 -2.03
N ILE A 127 5.00 1.13 -1.35
CA ILE A 127 4.73 2.44 -1.98
C ILE A 127 5.80 2.76 -3.04
N VAL A 128 7.08 2.54 -2.74
CA VAL A 128 8.17 2.78 -3.69
C VAL A 128 8.06 1.85 -4.90
N LYS A 129 7.78 0.55 -4.69
CA LYS A 129 7.56 -0.39 -5.80
C LYS A 129 6.42 0.07 -6.69
N LEU A 130 5.30 0.49 -6.09
CA LEU A 130 4.16 1.02 -6.83
C LEU A 130 4.55 2.27 -7.64
N ALA A 131 5.21 3.24 -7.02
CA ALA A 131 5.63 4.47 -7.70
C ALA A 131 6.59 4.20 -8.87
N VAL A 132 7.48 3.21 -8.75
CA VAL A 132 8.37 2.81 -9.85
C VAL A 132 7.60 2.25 -11.05
N THR A 133 6.46 1.58 -10.85
CA THR A 133 5.65 1.09 -11.98
C THR A 133 5.13 2.23 -12.85
N TRP A 134 4.73 3.36 -12.24
CA TRP A 134 4.22 4.53 -12.94
C TRP A 134 5.30 5.25 -13.76
N LEU A 135 6.58 5.16 -13.38
CA LEU A 135 7.69 5.77 -14.10
C LEU A 135 7.83 5.27 -15.54
N THR A 136 7.29 4.09 -15.86
CA THR A 136 7.34 3.58 -17.25
C THR A 136 6.45 4.40 -18.19
N GLU A 137 5.28 4.80 -17.73
CA GLU A 137 4.23 5.48 -18.52
C GLU A 137 4.32 7.03 -18.49
N MET A 138 5.05 7.62 -17.54
CA MET A 138 5.14 9.09 -17.37
C MET A 138 5.98 9.80 -18.46
N LYS A 139 5.87 11.13 -18.55
CA LYS A 139 6.77 11.97 -19.38
C LYS A 139 8.13 12.16 -18.71
N LYS A 140 9.16 12.53 -19.48
CA LYS A 140 10.55 12.62 -19.00
C LYS A 140 10.71 13.63 -17.85
N GLU A 141 10.02 14.76 -17.91
CA GLU A 141 10.05 15.82 -16.88
C GLU A 141 9.46 15.30 -15.56
N ASP A 142 8.25 14.75 -15.61
CA ASP A 142 7.55 14.16 -14.47
C ASP A 142 8.33 13.00 -13.82
N LYS A 143 9.02 12.19 -14.63
CA LYS A 143 9.87 11.09 -14.12
C LYS A 143 10.97 11.59 -13.21
N VAL A 144 11.62 12.70 -13.56
CA VAL A 144 12.72 13.25 -12.75
C VAL A 144 12.21 13.68 -11.38
N GLU A 145 11.07 14.40 -11.35
CA GLU A 145 10.45 14.87 -10.10
C GLU A 145 10.06 13.72 -9.17
N VAL A 146 9.43 12.67 -9.71
CA VAL A 146 9.07 11.47 -8.94
C VAL A 146 10.32 10.77 -8.43
N ILE A 147 11.35 10.60 -9.25
CA ILE A 147 12.60 9.94 -8.84
C ILE A 147 13.30 10.71 -7.72
N GLU A 148 13.40 12.04 -7.81
CA GLU A 148 13.98 12.87 -6.75
C GLU A 148 13.19 12.75 -5.44
N THR A 149 11.86 12.72 -5.54
CA THR A 149 10.98 12.48 -4.40
C THR A 149 11.22 11.11 -3.76
N LEU A 150 11.32 10.06 -4.58
CA LEU A 150 11.62 8.69 -4.13
C LEU A 150 12.97 8.58 -3.43
N LYS A 151 14.01 9.26 -3.95
CA LYS A 151 15.32 9.36 -3.28
C LYS A 151 15.18 10.01 -1.90
N ARG A 152 14.50 11.15 -1.81
CA ARG A 152 14.29 11.88 -0.55
C ARG A 152 13.57 11.06 0.53
N ILE A 153 12.58 10.25 0.16
CA ILE A 153 11.83 9.42 1.14
C ILE A 153 12.61 8.18 1.57
N THR A 154 13.49 7.65 0.72
CA THR A 154 14.30 6.45 1.02
C THR A 154 15.54 6.81 1.84
N GLU A 155 16.22 7.91 1.50
CA GLU A 155 17.40 8.42 2.23
C GLU A 155 17.09 8.72 3.72
N GLY A 156 15.89 9.23 4.02
CA GLY A 156 15.50 9.57 5.39
C GLY A 156 15.25 8.40 6.33
N LYS A 157 15.09 7.17 5.82
CA LYS A 157 14.70 5.98 6.61
C LYS A 157 15.67 4.81 6.55
N VAL A 158 16.73 4.93 5.74
CA VAL A 158 17.84 3.96 5.67
C VAL A 158 18.84 4.14 6.83
N ARG A 159 18.68 5.14 7.71
CA ARG A 159 19.54 5.24 8.91
C ARG A 159 19.16 4.22 10.00
N CYS A 160 20.20 3.50 10.43
CA CYS A 160 20.30 2.58 11.58
C CYS A 160 19.85 1.12 11.35
N ALA A 161 20.66 0.39 10.58
CA ALA A 161 21.00 -1.00 10.87
C ALA A 161 22.53 -1.14 10.90
N GLU A 162 23.25 -0.21 11.52
CA GLU A 162 24.69 -0.33 11.78
C GLU A 162 25.12 0.81 12.71
N THR A 163 25.02 0.60 14.02
CA THR A 163 25.93 1.17 15.02
C THR A 163 25.71 0.43 16.33
N HIS A 164 26.81 -0.11 16.87
CA HIS A 164 26.98 -0.79 18.17
C HIS A 164 26.99 -2.33 18.15
N THR A 165 28.13 -2.93 17.80
CA THR A 165 28.97 -3.67 18.78
C THR A 165 30.32 -4.05 18.18
N TYR A 166 31.33 -3.18 18.35
CA TYR A 166 32.73 -3.58 18.50
C TYR A 166 33.38 -2.59 19.48
N LEU A 167 33.12 -2.84 20.77
CA LEU A 167 33.97 -2.39 21.87
C LEU A 167 34.01 -3.59 22.83
N GLY A 168 35.19 -4.20 22.94
CA GLY A 168 35.48 -5.40 23.70
C GLY A 168 36.65 -6.14 23.08
#